data_AF-C4GEC5-F1
#
_entry.id   AF-C4GEC5-F1
#
_cell.length_a   1.000
_cell.length_b   1.000
_cell.length_c   1.000
_cell.angle_alpha   90.00
_cell.angle_beta   90.00
_cell.angle_gamma   90.00
#
_symmetry.space_group_name_H-M   'P 1'
#
loop_
_entity.id
_entity.type
_entity.pdbx_description
1 polymer ?
#
loop_
_entity_poly.entity_id
_entity_poly.type
_entity_poly.pdbx_seq_one_letter_code
_entity_poly.pdbx_strand_id
1 'polypeptide(L)'
;MLAVMSASEKLAAAQALFVETLLAALPQKAACTVSGAGGGFEAEVSYSAELDLWYAMQAQGKKCWNGFGIGQPVAGKKVLIAAEINFPTEGLNRAVSGVFAEDSNGGVWVLHRGKIRGGKALFFQYYQGETLTADDGGKPDTFALIGSLNDTAFPAKLAAFVHQILAIKAAAKHAAI
;
A
#
# COMPACT_ATOMS: atom_id res chain seq x y z
N MET A 1 -13.37 -14.36 -10.05
CA MET A 1 -13.13 -12.93 -10.37
C MET A 1 -13.09 -12.17 -9.06
N LEU A 2 -12.11 -11.28 -8.85
CA LEU A 2 -12.03 -10.47 -7.63
C LEU A 2 -13.08 -9.35 -7.67
N ALA A 3 -13.66 -9.02 -6.52
CA ALA A 3 -14.57 -7.90 -6.34
C ALA A 3 -14.09 -6.96 -5.23
N VAL A 4 -14.09 -5.65 -5.48
CA VAL A 4 -13.66 -4.64 -4.51
C VAL A 4 -14.61 -4.61 -3.31
N MET A 5 -14.03 -4.70 -2.12
CA MET A 5 -14.76 -4.65 -0.85
C MET A 5 -15.25 -3.22 -0.58
N SER A 6 -16.49 -3.10 -0.10
CA SER A 6 -17.10 -1.81 0.26
C SER A 6 -17.90 -1.84 1.57
N ALA A 7 -18.19 -3.01 2.12
CA ALA A 7 -18.86 -3.12 3.42
C ALA A 7 -17.88 -2.77 4.56
N SER A 8 -18.28 -1.87 5.47
CA SER A 8 -17.41 -1.30 6.50
C SER A 8 -16.81 -2.36 7.43
N GLU A 9 -17.59 -3.37 7.85
CA GLU A 9 -17.10 -4.46 8.70
C GLU A 9 -16.02 -5.31 8.00
N LYS A 10 -16.25 -5.63 6.72
CA LYS A 10 -15.28 -6.35 5.88
C LYS A 10 -14.00 -5.55 5.66
N LEU A 11 -14.12 -4.24 5.43
CA LEU A 11 -12.97 -3.33 5.29
C LEU A 11 -12.17 -3.22 6.59
N ALA A 12 -12.85 -3.12 7.74
CA ALA A 12 -12.19 -3.09 9.05
C ALA A 12 -11.45 -4.39 9.35
N ALA A 13 -12.07 -5.56 9.07
CA ALA A 13 -11.43 -6.86 9.24
C ALA A 13 -10.20 -7.03 8.31
N ALA A 14 -10.33 -6.64 7.03
CA ALA A 14 -9.22 -6.70 6.09
C ALA A 14 -8.06 -5.76 6.49
N GLN A 15 -8.37 -4.56 6.98
CA GLN A 15 -7.36 -3.64 7.50
C GLN A 15 -6.66 -4.22 8.74
N ALA A 16 -7.40 -4.83 9.66
CA ALA A 16 -6.80 -5.47 10.84
C ALA A 16 -5.84 -6.61 10.43
N LEU A 17 -6.28 -7.49 9.52
CA LEU A 17 -5.45 -8.57 8.99
C LEU A 17 -4.21 -8.06 8.26
N PHE A 18 -4.34 -7.00 7.45
CA PHE A 18 -3.22 -6.34 6.78
C PHE A 18 -2.18 -5.81 7.77
N VAL A 19 -2.64 -5.13 8.84
CA VAL A 19 -1.76 -4.62 9.90
C VAL A 19 -1.06 -5.77 10.61
N GLU A 20 -1.80 -6.78 11.06
CA GLU A 20 -1.25 -7.95 11.76
C GLU A 20 -0.19 -8.67 10.92
N THR A 21 -0.50 -8.93 9.65
CA THR A 21 0.42 -9.57 8.69
C THR A 21 1.72 -8.79 8.55
N LEU A 22 1.64 -7.45 8.45
CA LEU A 22 2.83 -6.62 8.33
C LEU A 22 3.62 -6.53 9.62
N LEU A 23 2.97 -6.38 10.76
CA LEU A 23 3.67 -6.30 12.04
C LEU A 23 4.39 -7.61 12.39
N ALA A 24 3.83 -8.75 12.00
CA ALA A 24 4.50 -10.05 12.12
C ALA A 24 5.79 -10.14 11.28
N ALA A 25 5.80 -9.51 10.09
CA ALA A 25 6.94 -9.52 9.16
C ALA A 25 7.97 -8.40 9.40
N LEU A 26 7.63 -7.41 10.24
CA LEU A 26 8.42 -6.20 10.50
C LEU A 26 8.75 -6.10 12.01
N PRO A 27 9.65 -6.96 12.52
CA PRO A 27 9.81 -7.16 13.96
C PRO A 27 10.49 -6.00 14.69
N GLN A 28 11.23 -5.13 13.97
CA GLN A 28 11.97 -4.05 14.58
C GLN A 28 11.10 -2.81 14.73
N LYS A 29 11.36 -1.99 15.74
CA LYS A 29 10.64 -0.75 16.02
C LYS A 29 11.59 0.42 16.17
N ALA A 30 11.19 1.59 15.69
CA ALA A 30 11.93 2.84 15.92
C ALA A 30 10.96 4.02 15.99
N ALA A 31 11.12 4.88 17.01
CA ALA A 31 10.42 6.16 17.08
C ALA A 31 11.08 7.16 16.13
N CYS A 32 10.33 7.66 15.14
CA CYS A 32 10.84 8.52 14.09
C CYS A 32 9.88 9.66 13.75
N THR A 33 10.39 10.71 13.12
CA THR A 33 9.56 11.68 12.42
C THR A 33 9.26 11.15 11.02
N VAL A 34 8.07 10.60 10.80
CA VAL A 34 7.60 10.20 9.47
C VAL A 34 7.28 11.45 8.67
N SER A 35 7.79 11.56 7.45
CA SER A 35 7.66 12.77 6.64
C SER A 35 7.31 12.53 5.18
N GLY A 36 6.44 13.40 4.66
CA GLY A 36 6.01 13.39 3.27
C GLY A 36 5.64 14.80 2.78
N ALA A 37 4.92 14.87 1.66
CA ALA A 37 4.55 16.14 1.02
C ALA A 37 3.66 17.03 1.89
N GLY A 38 2.93 16.46 2.87
CA GLY A 38 2.03 17.18 3.78
C GLY A 38 2.67 17.61 5.10
N GLY A 39 3.99 17.47 5.27
CA GLY A 39 4.69 17.69 6.54
C GLY A 39 5.16 16.39 7.19
N GLY A 40 5.46 16.45 8.49
CA GLY A 40 5.90 15.29 9.26
C GLY A 40 5.19 15.16 10.59
N PHE A 41 5.18 13.95 11.12
CA PHE A 41 4.60 13.60 12.41
C PHE A 41 5.47 12.56 13.10
N GLU A 42 5.47 12.56 14.44
CA GLU A 42 6.14 11.53 15.22
C GLU A 42 5.32 10.24 15.21
N ALA A 43 5.98 9.12 14.96
CA ALA A 43 5.38 7.79 15.03
C ALA A 43 6.43 6.73 15.34
N GLU A 44 5.99 5.64 15.95
CA GLU A 44 6.76 4.40 15.96
C GLU A 44 6.56 3.68 14.62
N VAL A 45 7.66 3.45 13.90
CA VAL A 45 7.65 2.69 12.65
C VAL A 45 8.08 1.25 12.93
N SER A 46 7.50 0.31 12.19
CA SER A 46 7.90 -1.10 12.19
C SER A 46 8.84 -1.36 11.01
N TYR A 47 9.89 -2.17 11.18
CA TYR A 47 10.91 -2.38 10.15
C TYR A 47 11.37 -3.84 10.04
N SER A 48 11.77 -4.22 8.83
CA SER A 48 12.53 -5.44 8.55
C SER A 48 13.74 -5.11 7.68
N ALA A 49 14.92 -5.54 8.12
CA ALA A 49 16.15 -5.45 7.33
C ALA A 49 16.14 -6.39 6.12
N GLU A 50 15.47 -7.54 6.24
CA GLU A 50 15.35 -8.51 5.14
C GLU A 50 14.52 -7.95 3.98
N LEU A 51 13.44 -7.23 4.30
CA LEU A 51 12.56 -6.64 3.29
C LEU A 51 12.97 -5.23 2.89
N ASP A 52 13.97 -4.64 3.57
CA ASP A 52 14.32 -3.22 3.54
C ASP A 52 13.08 -2.30 3.54
N LEU A 53 12.14 -2.60 4.43
CA LEU A 53 10.82 -1.96 4.45
C LEU A 53 10.50 -1.48 5.85
N TRP A 54 10.14 -0.21 5.99
CA TRP A 54 9.45 0.28 7.18
C TRP A 54 7.99 0.63 6.88
N TYR A 55 7.16 0.49 7.91
CA TYR A 55 5.71 0.69 7.88
C TYR A 55 5.25 1.53 9.07
N ALA A 56 4.35 2.47 8.80
CA ALA A 56 3.59 3.20 9.82
C ALA A 56 2.12 3.27 9.43
N MET A 57 1.24 3.29 10.43
CA MET A 57 -0.20 3.33 10.25
C MET A 57 -0.84 4.40 11.13
N GLN A 58 -1.84 5.09 10.59
CA GLN A 58 -2.70 6.00 11.35
C GLN A 58 -4.14 5.88 10.86
N ALA A 59 -5.10 5.83 11.78
CA ALA A 59 -6.50 6.05 11.45
C ALA A 59 -6.72 7.54 11.14
N GLN A 60 -7.27 7.86 9.97
CA GLN A 60 -7.48 9.23 9.51
C GLN A 60 -8.92 9.42 8.97
N GLY A 61 -9.88 9.56 9.89
CA GLY A 61 -11.28 9.79 9.55
C GLY A 61 -11.84 8.68 8.66
N LYS A 62 -12.09 8.98 7.37
CA LYS A 62 -12.69 8.04 6.40
C LYS A 62 -11.71 7.11 5.70
N LYS A 63 -10.44 7.10 6.12
CA LYS A 63 -9.41 6.20 5.57
C LYS A 63 -8.46 5.73 6.66
N CYS A 64 -7.87 4.55 6.43
CA CYS A 64 -6.67 4.11 7.13
C CYS A 64 -5.47 4.57 6.29
N TRP A 65 -4.64 5.43 6.89
CA TRP A 65 -3.38 5.84 6.29
C TRP A 65 -2.33 4.78 6.57
N ASN A 66 -1.68 4.28 5.52
CA ASN A 66 -0.62 3.27 5.59
C ASN A 66 0.57 3.77 4.77
N GLY A 67 1.60 4.23 5.46
CA GLY A 67 2.82 4.74 4.85
C GLY A 67 3.94 3.72 4.90
N PHE A 68 4.68 3.68 3.79
CA PHE A 68 5.81 2.78 3.59
C PHE A 68 7.03 3.56 3.16
N GLY A 69 8.20 3.10 3.58
CA GLY A 69 9.46 3.55 3.03
C GLY A 69 10.54 2.49 3.14
N ILE A 70 11.71 2.84 2.61
CA ILE A 70 12.88 1.97 2.53
C ILE A 70 14.02 2.55 3.37
N GLY A 71 15.03 1.73 3.64
CA GLY A 71 16.15 2.09 4.49
C GLY A 71 15.85 1.94 5.97
N GLN A 72 16.85 1.52 6.74
CA GLN A 72 16.73 1.30 8.17
C GLN A 72 16.37 2.61 8.90
N PRO A 73 15.24 2.64 9.65
CA PRO A 73 14.90 3.79 10.48
C PRO A 73 15.86 3.91 11.66
N VAL A 74 16.22 5.16 12.00
CA VAL A 74 17.03 5.47 13.19
C VAL A 74 16.17 6.25 14.16
N ALA A 75 16.16 5.83 15.42
CA ALA A 75 15.36 6.47 16.47
C ALA A 75 15.70 7.98 16.59
N GLY A 76 14.67 8.82 16.70
CA GLY A 76 14.78 10.27 16.75
C GLY A 76 15.20 10.93 15.44
N LYS A 77 15.25 10.19 14.33
CA LYS A 77 15.54 10.72 12.99
C LYS A 77 14.30 10.72 12.11
N LYS A 78 14.41 11.48 11.00
CA LYS A 78 13.39 11.59 9.97
C LYS A 78 13.43 10.39 9.04
N VAL A 79 12.26 9.87 8.67
CA VAL A 79 12.10 8.88 7.60
C VAL A 79 11.16 9.43 6.52
N LEU A 80 11.44 9.11 5.25
CA LEU A 80 10.72 9.66 4.09
C LEU A 80 9.80 8.63 3.46
N ILE A 81 8.52 8.97 3.34
CA ILE A 81 7.52 8.08 2.74
C ILE A 81 7.87 7.82 1.26
N ALA A 82 8.07 6.56 0.91
CA ALA A 82 8.24 6.09 -0.46
C ALA A 82 6.89 5.91 -1.16
N ALA A 83 5.92 5.31 -0.47
CA ALA A 83 4.60 4.99 -1.00
C ALA A 83 3.53 5.02 0.10
N GLU A 84 2.29 5.24 -0.31
CA GLU A 84 1.11 5.10 0.54
C GLU A 84 0.15 4.10 -0.09
N ILE A 85 -0.38 3.18 0.71
CA ILE A 85 -1.40 2.20 0.28
C ILE A 85 -2.58 2.32 1.23
N ASN A 86 -3.33 3.39 1.05
CA ASN A 86 -4.45 3.74 1.92
C ASN A 86 -5.71 2.97 1.51
N PHE A 87 -6.61 2.72 2.47
CA PHE A 87 -7.90 2.05 2.23
C PHE A 87 -9.05 2.88 2.82
N PRO A 88 -10.24 2.89 2.19
CA PRO A 88 -11.42 3.49 2.79
C PRO A 88 -11.89 2.71 4.01
N THR A 89 -12.50 3.39 4.99
CA THR A 89 -13.12 2.74 6.16
C THR A 89 -14.53 2.25 5.87
N GLU A 90 -15.19 2.80 4.84
CA GLU A 90 -16.55 2.47 4.45
C GLU A 90 -16.78 2.76 2.96
N GLY A 91 -17.69 1.99 2.36
CA GLY A 91 -18.17 2.22 1.01
C GLY A 91 -17.09 2.06 -0.07
N LEU A 92 -17.51 2.30 -1.31
CA LEU A 92 -16.61 2.32 -2.45
C LEU A 92 -16.02 3.72 -2.63
N ASN A 93 -14.71 3.86 -2.44
CA ASN A 93 -14.02 5.13 -2.64
C ASN A 93 -12.95 5.03 -3.72
N ARG A 94 -13.31 5.40 -4.95
CA ARG A 94 -12.37 5.38 -6.08
C ARG A 94 -11.29 6.45 -5.99
N ALA A 95 -11.40 7.46 -5.11
CA ALA A 95 -10.33 8.45 -4.93
C ALA A 95 -9.12 7.87 -4.19
N VAL A 96 -9.31 6.81 -3.41
CA VAL A 96 -8.26 6.12 -2.66
C VAL A 96 -7.57 5.08 -3.55
N SER A 97 -6.24 5.06 -3.52
CA SER A 97 -5.44 4.25 -4.45
C SER A 97 -5.40 2.76 -4.09
N GLY A 98 -5.32 2.41 -2.80
CA GLY A 98 -5.36 1.03 -2.34
C GLY A 98 -6.79 0.48 -2.29
N VAL A 99 -6.92 -0.84 -2.45
CA VAL A 99 -8.16 -1.57 -2.17
C VAL A 99 -7.90 -2.94 -1.62
N PHE A 100 -8.82 -3.37 -0.77
CA PHE A 100 -9.09 -4.77 -0.54
C PHE A 100 -10.10 -5.28 -1.56
N ALA A 101 -9.83 -6.46 -2.11
CA ALA A 101 -10.75 -7.20 -2.95
C ALA A 101 -10.92 -8.62 -2.40
N GLU A 102 -12.08 -9.20 -2.65
CA GLU A 102 -12.44 -10.54 -2.18
C GLU A 102 -12.58 -11.47 -3.39
N ASP A 103 -12.08 -12.71 -3.26
CA ASP A 103 -12.37 -13.78 -4.23
C ASP A 103 -13.64 -14.56 -3.86
N SER A 104 -14.05 -15.51 -4.70
CA SER A 104 -15.25 -16.32 -4.48
C SER A 104 -15.16 -17.24 -3.26
N ASN A 105 -13.96 -17.45 -2.70
CA ASN A 105 -13.71 -18.30 -1.54
C ASN A 105 -13.55 -17.48 -0.25
N GLY A 106 -13.75 -16.15 -0.30
CA GLY A 106 -13.56 -15.24 0.83
C GLY A 106 -12.10 -14.85 1.09
N GLY A 107 -11.18 -15.20 0.17
CA GLY A 107 -9.79 -14.77 0.26
C GLY A 107 -9.66 -13.26 0.06
N VAL A 108 -8.87 -12.60 0.90
CA VAL A 108 -8.65 -11.15 0.84
C VAL A 108 -7.37 -10.84 0.07
N TRP A 109 -7.48 -9.93 -0.89
CA TRP A 109 -6.43 -9.51 -1.79
C TRP A 109 -6.19 -8.01 -1.67
N VAL A 110 -4.93 -7.60 -1.76
CA VAL A 110 -4.53 -6.19 -1.79
C VAL A 110 -4.19 -5.81 -3.22
N LEU A 111 -4.87 -4.79 -3.72
CA LEU A 111 -4.65 -4.24 -5.06
C LEU A 111 -4.39 -2.74 -4.99
N HIS A 112 -3.83 -2.19 -6.06
CA HIS A 112 -3.58 -0.76 -6.19
C HIS A 112 -4.08 -0.23 -7.54
N ARG A 113 -4.81 0.89 -7.53
CA ARG A 113 -5.40 1.54 -8.72
C ARG A 113 -4.39 2.20 -9.66
N GLY A 114 -3.11 2.14 -9.33
CA GLY A 114 -2.03 2.82 -10.07
C GLY A 114 -2.06 4.36 -9.95
N LYS A 115 -2.80 4.91 -8.98
CA LYS A 115 -2.89 6.36 -8.79
C LYS A 115 -1.64 6.89 -8.10
N ILE A 116 -0.79 7.55 -8.88
CA ILE A 116 0.42 8.25 -8.43
C ILE A 116 0.40 9.70 -8.92
N ARG A 117 1.29 10.55 -8.39
CA ARG A 117 1.60 11.85 -9.00
C ARG A 117 2.15 11.60 -10.41
N GLY A 118 1.53 12.21 -11.43
CA GLY A 118 1.79 11.94 -12.85
C GLY A 118 0.71 11.09 -13.53
N GLY A 119 -0.21 10.50 -12.77
CA GLY A 119 -1.42 9.86 -13.30
C GLY A 119 -1.33 8.34 -13.46
N LYS A 120 -2.49 7.72 -13.70
CA LYS A 120 -2.65 6.25 -13.81
C LYS A 120 -1.92 5.67 -15.03
N ALA A 121 -1.99 6.33 -16.18
CA ALA A 121 -1.35 5.86 -17.41
C ALA A 121 0.17 5.73 -17.24
N LEU A 122 0.80 6.74 -16.63
CA LEU A 122 2.23 6.74 -16.30
C LEU A 122 2.60 5.57 -15.38
N PHE A 123 1.79 5.29 -14.36
CA PHE A 123 2.03 4.15 -13.48
C PHE A 123 2.06 2.85 -14.27
N PHE A 124 1.02 2.54 -15.03
CA PHE A 124 0.93 1.28 -15.77
C PHE A 124 1.91 1.18 -16.95
N GLN A 125 2.39 2.30 -17.48
CA GLN A 125 3.46 2.32 -18.48
C GLN A 125 4.77 1.73 -17.93
N TYR A 126 5.10 2.03 -16.67
CA TYR A 126 6.37 1.64 -16.07
C TYR A 126 6.27 0.48 -15.07
N TYR A 127 5.08 0.16 -14.59
CA TYR A 127 4.85 -0.95 -13.68
C TYR A 127 5.16 -2.30 -14.36
N GLN A 128 6.02 -3.09 -13.74
CA GLN A 128 6.47 -4.40 -14.22
C GLN A 128 5.86 -5.57 -13.43
N GLY A 129 5.09 -5.28 -12.38
CA GLY A 129 4.41 -6.30 -11.60
C GLY A 129 3.14 -6.81 -12.26
N GLU A 130 2.54 -7.83 -11.65
CA GLU A 130 1.29 -8.42 -12.14
C GLU A 130 0.13 -7.42 -12.07
N THR A 131 -0.71 -7.45 -13.10
CA THR A 131 -1.96 -6.67 -13.16
C THR A 131 -3.14 -7.60 -13.39
N LEU A 132 -4.31 -7.19 -12.92
CA LEU A 132 -5.55 -7.92 -13.14
C LEU A 132 -6.72 -6.96 -13.34
N THR A 133 -7.81 -7.50 -13.89
CA THR A 133 -9.11 -6.83 -13.91
C THR A 133 -9.97 -7.35 -12.76
N ALA A 134 -10.53 -6.45 -11.96
CA ALA A 134 -11.45 -6.76 -10.87
C ALA A 134 -12.72 -5.93 -10.99
N ASP A 135 -13.82 -6.43 -10.43
CA ASP A 135 -15.07 -5.68 -10.33
C ASP A 135 -14.94 -4.56 -9.29
N ASP A 136 -14.93 -3.31 -9.71
CA ASP A 136 -14.87 -2.12 -8.85
C ASP A 136 -16.30 -1.56 -8.65
N GLY A 137 -17.20 -2.37 -8.10
CA GLY A 137 -18.59 -1.99 -7.80
C GLY A 137 -19.47 -1.86 -9.06
N GLY A 138 -19.57 -2.93 -9.83
CA GLY A 138 -20.32 -3.03 -11.09
C GLY A 138 -19.59 -2.43 -12.29
N LYS A 139 -18.32 -2.02 -12.11
CA LYS A 139 -17.49 -1.42 -13.16
C LYS A 139 -16.11 -2.05 -13.11
N PRO A 140 -15.77 -2.96 -14.05
CA PRO A 140 -14.44 -3.53 -14.09
C PRO A 140 -13.37 -2.44 -14.26
N ASP A 141 -12.25 -2.57 -13.55
CA ASP A 141 -11.08 -1.73 -13.72
C ASP A 141 -9.79 -2.57 -13.63
N THR A 142 -8.69 -2.05 -14.19
CA THR A 142 -7.35 -2.65 -14.11
C THR A 142 -6.62 -2.15 -12.87
N PHE A 143 -6.06 -3.09 -12.12
CA PHE A 143 -5.30 -2.88 -10.91
C PHE A 143 -3.91 -3.51 -11.01
N ALA A 144 -2.94 -2.93 -10.29
CA ALA A 144 -1.75 -3.66 -9.89
C ALA A 144 -2.13 -4.65 -8.78
N LEU A 145 -1.80 -5.91 -8.98
CA LEU A 145 -1.90 -6.95 -7.96
C LEU A 145 -0.68 -6.85 -7.04
N ILE A 146 -0.93 -6.64 -5.74
CA ILE A 146 0.14 -6.72 -4.73
C ILE A 146 0.23 -8.15 -4.19
N GLY A 147 -0.89 -8.71 -3.73
CA GLY A 147 -0.92 -10.11 -3.28
C GLY A 147 -2.15 -10.45 -2.44
N SER A 148 -2.27 -11.72 -2.07
CA SER A 148 -3.28 -12.21 -1.11
C SER A 148 -2.77 -12.07 0.31
N LEU A 149 -3.62 -11.70 1.26
CA LEU A 149 -3.27 -11.69 2.69
C LEU A 149 -3.11 -13.10 3.28
N ASN A 150 -3.61 -14.13 2.59
CA ASN A 150 -3.43 -15.54 2.99
C ASN A 150 -2.10 -16.13 2.49
N ASP A 151 -1.33 -15.38 1.69
CA ASP A 151 -0.04 -15.81 1.17
C ASP A 151 1.08 -15.38 2.11
N THR A 152 1.88 -16.34 2.60
CA THR A 152 3.02 -16.06 3.48
C THR A 152 4.08 -15.17 2.82
N ALA A 153 4.13 -15.11 1.48
CA ALA A 153 5.01 -14.21 0.73
C ALA A 153 4.46 -12.79 0.59
N PHE A 154 3.26 -12.48 1.12
CA PHE A 154 2.63 -11.18 0.98
C PHE A 154 3.52 -9.99 1.40
N PRO A 155 4.21 -10.01 2.56
CA PRO A 155 5.08 -8.90 2.96
C PRO A 155 6.19 -8.61 1.95
N ALA A 156 6.79 -9.66 1.38
CA ALA A 156 7.82 -9.52 0.35
C ALA A 156 7.26 -8.95 -0.96
N LYS A 157 6.07 -9.37 -1.37
CA LYS A 157 5.38 -8.80 -2.53
C LYS A 157 5.02 -7.33 -2.34
N LEU A 158 4.58 -6.95 -1.13
CA LEU A 158 4.33 -5.56 -0.77
C LEU A 158 5.61 -4.72 -0.82
N ALA A 159 6.72 -5.22 -0.26
CA ALA A 159 8.02 -4.56 -0.33
C ALA A 159 8.45 -4.35 -1.80
N ALA A 160 8.35 -5.38 -2.64
CA ALA A 160 8.65 -5.28 -4.06
C ALA A 160 7.77 -4.24 -4.77
N PHE A 161 6.48 -4.15 -4.42
CA PHE A 161 5.59 -3.11 -4.93
C PHE A 161 6.05 -1.69 -4.52
N VAL A 162 6.47 -1.49 -3.28
CA VAL A 162 7.00 -0.20 -2.80
C VAL A 162 8.27 0.19 -3.57
N HIS A 163 9.18 -0.75 -3.81
CA HIS A 163 10.36 -0.52 -4.66
C HIS A 163 9.97 -0.16 -6.11
N GLN A 164 8.96 -0.82 -6.67
CA GLN A 164 8.46 -0.46 -8.01
C GLN A 164 7.88 0.96 -8.05
N ILE A 165 7.17 1.43 -7.01
CA ILE A 165 6.69 2.81 -6.95
C ILE A 165 7.86 3.81 -7.04
N LEU A 166 8.98 3.53 -6.36
CA LEU A 166 10.19 4.37 -6.45
C LEU A 166 10.82 4.31 -7.84
N ALA A 167 10.92 3.13 -8.43
CA ALA A 167 11.46 2.95 -9.79
C ALA A 167 10.62 3.69 -10.84
N ILE A 168 9.28 3.62 -10.75
CA ILE A 168 8.36 4.35 -11.63
C ILE A 168 8.56 5.86 -11.48
N LYS A 169 8.64 6.37 -10.24
CA LYS A 169 8.88 7.80 -9.97
C LYS A 169 10.22 8.25 -10.55
N ALA A 170 11.26 7.42 -10.45
CA ALA A 170 12.56 7.70 -11.03
C ALA A 170 12.49 7.72 -12.56
N ALA A 171 11.94 6.69 -13.19
CA ALA A 171 11.81 6.61 -14.65
C ALA A 171 11.02 7.79 -15.23
N ALA A 172 9.90 8.15 -14.60
CA ALA A 172 9.08 9.29 -15.00
C ALA A 172 9.83 10.63 -14.89
N LYS A 173 10.71 10.79 -13.90
CA LYS A 173 11.55 11.99 -13.78
C LYS A 173 12.58 12.07 -14.90
N HIS A 174 13.19 10.95 -15.30
CA HIS A 174 14.17 10.93 -16.39
C HIS A 174 13.52 11.15 -17.76
N ALA A 175 12.32 10.62 -17.99
CA ALA A 175 11.60 10.79 -19.26
C ALA A 175 11.04 12.22 -19.47
N ALA A 176 11.05 13.07 -18.42
CA ALA A 176 10.58 14.45 -18.47
C ALA A 176 11.71 15.47 -18.71
N ILE A 177 12.95 15.01 -18.90
CA ILE A 177 14.17 15.79 -19.21
C ILE A 177 14.51 15.58 -20.68
#